data_AF-A0A7J9NBN0-F1
#
_entry.id   AF-A0A7J9NBN0-F1
#
_cell.length_a   1.000
_cell.length_b   1.000
_cell.length_c   1.000
_cell.angle_alpha   90.00
_cell.angle_beta   90.00
_cell.angle_gamma   90.00
#
_symmetry.space_group_name_H-M   'P 1'
#
loop_
_entity.id
_entity.type
_entity.pdbx_description
1 polymer ?
#
loop_
_entity_poly.entity_id
_entity_poly.type
_entity_poly.pdbx_seq_one_letter_code
_entity_poly.pdbx_strand_id
1 'polypeptide(L)'
;MKRLTVRPMVTPEYNEWWNKRVNDNIPRLIEEDVRPVREYLQVVPSEIEIIKQDFEKRNLKLGKKIELLEKEKMQLELDVDVQKLETDK
;
A
#
# COMPACT_ATOMS: atom_id res chain seq x y z
N MET A 1 17.15 39.20 -26.80
CA MET A 1 16.81 38.40 -25.60
C MET A 1 16.16 39.32 -24.57
N LYS A 2 14.91 39.06 -24.18
CA LYS A 2 14.22 39.81 -23.12
C LYS A 2 14.75 39.31 -21.78
N ARG A 3 15.28 40.19 -20.92
CA ARG A 3 15.75 39.83 -19.58
C ARG A 3 14.52 39.54 -18.72
N LEU A 4 14.34 38.28 -18.32
CA LEU A 4 13.36 37.91 -17.29
C LEU A 4 13.99 38.27 -15.94
N THR A 5 13.53 39.38 -15.35
CA THR A 5 13.94 39.76 -13.99
C THR A 5 13.24 38.81 -13.02
N VAL A 6 13.98 37.80 -12.54
CA VAL A 6 13.51 36.93 -11.45
C VAL A 6 13.46 37.77 -10.18
N ARG A 7 12.24 38.14 -9.79
CA ARG A 7 11.99 38.83 -8.52
C ARG A 7 12.46 37.90 -7.40
N PRO A 8 13.22 38.37 -6.40
CA PRO A 8 13.59 37.56 -5.24
C PRO A 8 12.33 36.93 -4.65
N MET A 9 12.33 35.61 -4.46
CA MET A 9 11.17 34.86 -3.98
C MET A 9 10.73 35.31 -2.58
N VAL A 10 11.65 35.95 -1.86
CA VAL A 10 11.44 36.51 -0.53
C VAL A 10 11.63 38.01 -0.64
N THR A 11 10.54 38.74 -0.43
CA THR A 11 10.58 40.19 -0.48
C THR A 11 11.27 40.74 0.78
N PRO A 12 11.98 41.88 0.71
CA PRO A 12 12.69 42.46 1.86
C PRO A 12 11.81 42.60 3.12
N GLU A 13 10.51 42.84 2.92
CA GLU A 13 9.51 42.94 3.96
C GLU A 13 9.33 41.64 4.76
N TYR A 14 9.51 40.47 4.13
CA TYR A 14 9.49 39.19 4.82
C TYR A 14 10.67 39.05 5.78
N ASN A 15 11.86 39.52 5.38
CA ASN A 15 13.05 39.46 6.23
C ASN A 15 12.92 40.44 7.42
N GLU A 16 12.38 41.63 7.19
CA GLU A 16 12.07 42.57 8.29
C GLU A 16 11.01 42.03 9.24
N TRP A 17 9.95 41.41 8.71
CA TRP A 17 8.93 40.76 9.51
C TRP A 17 9.50 39.57 10.31
N TRP A 18 10.39 38.77 9.70
CA TRP A 18 11.07 37.67 10.37
C TRP A 18 12.00 38.15 11.50
N ASN A 19 12.83 39.17 11.22
CA ASN A 19 13.73 39.75 12.21
C ASN A 19 12.98 40.35 13.41
N LYS A 20 11.77 40.88 13.20
CA LYS A 20 10.90 41.33 14.30
C LYS A 20 10.42 40.17 15.18
N ARG A 21 10.13 39.00 14.58
CA ARG A 21 9.67 37.79 15.31
C ARG A 21 10.74 37.04 16.07
N VAL A 22 12.03 37.23 15.78
CA VAL A 22 13.14 36.57 16.52
C VAL A 22 13.08 36.89 18.03
N ASN A 23 12.48 38.02 18.41
CA ASN A 23 12.30 38.42 19.81
C ASN A 23 10.99 37.95 20.47
N ASP A 24 10.07 37.29 19.74
CA ASP A 24 8.71 37.02 20.23
C ASP A 24 8.58 35.76 21.11
N ASN A 25 9.69 35.17 21.58
CA ASN A 25 9.72 33.92 22.38
C ASN A 25 8.95 32.74 21.76
N ILE A 26 8.55 32.82 20.49
CA ILE A 26 7.90 31.74 19.77
C ILE A 26 8.97 30.66 19.58
N PRO A 27 8.77 29.43 20.09
CA PRO A 27 9.76 28.38 19.94
C PRO A 27 10.08 28.21 18.46
N ARG A 28 11.38 28.28 18.11
CA ARG A 28 11.87 27.78 16.84
C ARG A 28 11.26 26.40 16.65
N LEU A 29 10.58 26.15 15.52
CA LEU A 29 10.00 24.84 15.20
C LEU A 29 11.05 23.79 15.55
N ILE A 30 10.81 23.09 16.66
CA ILE A 30 11.81 22.28 17.31
C ILE A 30 12.17 21.17 16.32
N GLU A 31 13.42 21.13 15.86
CA GLU A 31 13.92 20.07 14.97
C GLU A 31 13.82 18.67 15.62
N GLU A 32 13.54 18.57 16.93
CA GLU A 32 13.27 17.30 17.62
C GLU A 32 11.87 16.72 17.37
N ASP A 33 10.91 17.47 16.81
CA ASP A 33 9.63 16.90 16.33
C ASP A 33 9.64 16.61 14.83
N VAL A 34 10.84 16.45 14.27
CA VAL A 34 11.03 15.81 12.97
C VAL A 34 11.09 14.30 13.21
N ARG A 35 10.00 13.71 13.74
CA ARG A 35 9.71 12.35 13.26
C ARG A 35 9.62 12.49 11.76
N PRO A 36 10.31 11.65 10.98
CA PRO A 36 10.28 11.79 9.53
C PRO A 36 8.81 11.85 9.13
N VAL A 37 8.41 12.82 8.31
CA VAL A 37 7.02 13.02 7.89
C VAL A 37 6.36 11.70 7.47
N ARG A 38 7.15 10.73 7.02
CA ARG A 38 6.81 9.32 6.77
C ARG A 38 6.15 8.56 7.95
N GLU A 39 6.54 8.80 9.20
CA GLU A 39 5.92 8.21 10.41
C GLU A 39 4.55 8.82 10.72
N TYR A 40 4.38 10.14 10.52
CA TYR A 40 3.07 10.80 10.62
C TYR A 40 2.17 10.49 9.42
N LEU A 41 2.76 10.24 8.25
CA LEU A 41 2.13 9.70 7.05
C LEU A 41 2.18 8.17 7.03
N GLN A 42 1.91 7.52 8.16
CA GLN A 42 1.59 6.10 8.12
C GLN A 42 0.31 5.97 7.28
N VAL A 43 0.49 5.74 5.97
CA VAL A 43 -0.59 5.72 4.98
C VAL A 43 -1.48 4.55 5.37
N VAL A 44 -2.58 4.87 6.07
CA VAL A 44 -3.64 3.90 6.29
C VAL A 44 -4.11 3.50 4.90
N PRO A 45 -4.00 2.21 4.54
CA PRO A 45 -4.47 1.76 3.23
C PRO A 45 -5.93 2.15 3.09
N SER A 46 -6.30 2.62 1.91
CA SER A 46 -7.71 2.92 1.65
C SER A 46 -8.55 1.65 1.84
N GLU A 47 -9.82 1.81 2.20
CA GLU A 47 -10.75 0.68 2.33
C GLU A 47 -10.76 -0.20 1.07
N ILE A 48 -10.62 0.41 -0.11
CA ILE A 48 -10.53 -0.28 -1.41
C ILE A 48 -9.28 -1.16 -1.48
N GLU A 49 -8.14 -0.65 -1.01
CA GLU A 49 -6.88 -1.38 -1.02
C GLU A 49 -6.90 -2.57 -0.05
N ILE A 50 -7.55 -2.41 1.10
CA ILE A 50 -7.80 -3.50 2.06
C ILE A 50 -8.68 -4.58 1.42
N ILE A 51 -9.81 -4.19 0.81
CA ILE A 51 -10.73 -5.12 0.14
C ILE A 51 -10.03 -5.88 -1.01
N LYS A 52 -9.19 -5.19 -1.78
CA LYS A 52 -8.43 -5.80 -2.87
C LYS A 52 -7.48 -6.89 -2.37
N GLN A 53 -6.71 -6.61 -1.32
CA GLN A 53 -5.80 -7.60 -0.73
C GLN A 53 -6.57 -8.82 -0.19
N ASP A 54 -7.70 -8.61 0.47
CA ASP A 54 -8.53 -9.70 0.96
C ASP A 54 -9.12 -10.54 -0.16
N PHE A 55 -9.53 -9.91 -1.26
CA PHE A 55 -10.00 -10.61 -2.45
C PHE A 55 -8.90 -11.49 -3.07
N GLU A 56 -7.69 -10.95 -3.23
CA GLU A 56 -6.54 -11.71 -3.74
C GLU A 56 -6.22 -12.92 -2.86
N LYS A 57 -6.20 -12.75 -1.53
CA LYS A 57 -5.98 -13.86 -0.58
C LYS A 57 -7.05 -14.94 -0.70
N ARG A 58 -8.33 -14.55 -0.80
CA ARG A 58 -9.45 -15.49 -0.95
C ARG A 58 -9.36 -16.26 -2.26
N ASN A 59 -9.03 -15.59 -3.36
CA ASN A 59 -8.85 -16.24 -4.66
C ASN A 59 -7.71 -17.25 -4.64
N LEU A 60 -6.58 -16.93 -4.01
CA LEU A 60 -5.48 -17.88 -3.88
C LEU A 60 -5.88 -19.13 -3.09
N LYS A 61 -6.64 -18.95 -1.99
CA LYS A 61 -7.16 -20.06 -1.19
C LYS A 61 -8.13 -20.93 -1.99
N LEU A 62 -9.02 -20.31 -2.77
CA LEU A 62 -9.97 -21.01 -3.62
C LEU A 62 -9.25 -21.78 -4.73
N GLY A 63 -8.26 -21.18 -5.39
CA GLY A 63 -7.45 -21.85 -6.42
C GLY A 63 -6.78 -23.13 -5.90
N LYS A 64 -6.16 -23.07 -4.71
CA LYS A 64 -5.58 -24.27 -4.07
C LYS A 64 -6.63 -25.34 -3.75
N LYS A 65 -7.84 -24.94 -3.34
CA LYS A 65 -8.94 -25.87 -3.05
C LYS A 65 -9.43 -26.56 -4.34
N ILE A 66 -9.51 -25.82 -5.44
CA ILE A 66 -9.88 -26.38 -6.75
C ILE A 66 -8.83 -27.39 -7.20
N GLU A 67 -7.54 -27.06 -7.12
CA GLU A 67 -6.46 -27.99 -7.50
C GLU A 67 -6.50 -29.29 -6.69
N LEU A 68 -6.79 -29.20 -5.38
CA LEU A 68 -6.93 -30.38 -4.54
C LEU A 68 -8.13 -31.24 -4.95
N LEU A 69 -9.28 -30.61 -5.23
CA LEU A 69 -10.49 -31.30 -5.66
C LEU A 69 -10.32 -31.96 -7.04
N GLU A 70 -9.58 -31.33 -7.95
CA GLU A 70 -9.25 -31.92 -9.25
C GLU A 70 -8.40 -33.19 -9.09
N LYS A 71 -7.42 -33.18 -8.19
CA LYS A 71 -6.62 -34.38 -7.86
C LYS A 71 -7.46 -35.49 -7.25
N GLU A 72 -8.31 -35.16 -6.29
CA GLU A 72 -9.22 -36.13 -5.66
C GLU A 72 -10.19 -36.74 -6.68
N LYS A 73 -10.75 -35.91 -7.56
CA LYS A 73 -11.63 -36.36 -8.64
C LYS A 73 -10.93 -37.36 -9.57
N MET A 74 -9.70 -37.09 -9.99
CA MET A 74 -8.94 -38.03 -10.84
C MET A 74 -8.71 -39.38 -10.15
N GLN A 75 -8.41 -39.38 -8.85
CA GLN A 75 -8.23 -40.61 -8.09
C GLN A 75 -9.54 -41.42 -8.04
N LEU A 76 -10.66 -40.76 -7.75
CA LEU A 76 -11.97 -41.41 -7.71
C LEU A 76 -12.37 -41.97 -9.08
N GLU A 77 -12.07 -41.28 -10.18
CA GLU A 77 -12.31 -41.79 -11.53
C GLU A 77 -11.53 -43.08 -11.80
N LEU A 78 -10.25 -43.14 -11.39
CA LEU A 78 -9.45 -44.36 -11.49
C LEU A 78 -10.03 -45.51 -10.67
N ASP A 79 -10.41 -45.25 -9.42
CA ASP A 79 -10.99 -46.26 -8.54
C ASP A 79 -12.30 -46.83 -9.11
N VAL A 80 -13.13 -45.97 -9.70
CA VAL A 80 -14.36 -46.37 -10.39
C VAL A 80 -14.07 -47.27 -11.59
N ASP A 81 -13.06 -46.94 -12.41
CA ASP A 81 -12.71 -47.74 -13.57
C ASP A 81 -12.13 -49.11 -13.18
N VAL A 82 -11.36 -49.18 -12.09
CA VAL A 82 -10.90 -50.47 -11.52
C VAL A 82 -12.08 -51.33 -11.08
N GLN A 83 -13.04 -50.76 -10.35
CA GLN A 83 -14.24 -51.50 -9.91
C GLN A 83 -15.07 -52.04 -11.08
N LYS A 84 -15.20 -51.28 -12.18
CA LYS A 84 -15.85 -51.76 -13.40
C LYS A 84 -15.11 -52.97 -13.98
N LEU A 85 -13.78 -52.90 -14.10
CA LEU A 85 -12.97 -54.01 -14.60
C LEU A 85 -13.05 -55.26 -13.73
N GLU A 86 -13.22 -55.11 -12.41
CA GLU A 86 -13.41 -56.25 -11.49
C GLU A 86 -14.80 -56.87 -11.60
N THR A 87 -15.84 -56.08 -11.87
CA THR A 87 -17.23 -56.55 -11.97
C THR A 87 -17.59 -57.14 -13.33
N ASP A 88 -16.88 -56.73 -14.40
CA ASP A 88 -17.02 -57.28 -15.76
C ASP A 88 -16.24 -58.61 -15.97
N LYS A 89 -15.64 -59.17 -14.91
CA LYS A 89 -14.76 -60.35 -14.93
C LYS A 89 -15.50 -61.62 -14.48
#